data_AF-A0A6C0GRD3-F1
#
_entry.id   AF-A0A6C0GRD3-F1
#
_cell.length_a   1.000
_cell.length_b   1.000
_cell.length_c   1.000
_cell.angle_alpha   90.00
_cell.angle_beta   90.00
_cell.angle_gamma   90.00
#
_symmetry.space_group_name_H-M   'P 1'
#
loop_
_entity.id
_entity.type
_entity.pdbx_description
1 polymer ?
#
loop_
_entity_poly.entity_id
_entity_poly.type
_entity_poly.pdbx_seq_one_letter_code
_entity_poly.pdbx_strand_id
1 'polypeptide(L)' 'MDEFPEPNPQNVKRENINMRILQDAAWVTFDQYGTDTGEPVMDMPGLSRETRFLEKQNGQWKIVYVGWLLEGKKK' A
#
# COMPACT_ATOMS: atom_id res chain seq x y z
N MET A 1 8.83 -19.17 -20.48
CA MET A 1 8.17 -17.88 -20.22
C MET A 1 7.56 -18.07 -18.85
N ASP A 2 8.09 -17.41 -17.83
CA ASP A 2 7.56 -17.58 -16.47
C ASP A 2 6.17 -16.96 -16.43
N GLU A 3 5.15 -17.76 -16.09
CA GLU A 3 3.80 -17.25 -15.84
C GLU A 3 3.86 -16.42 -14.56
N PHE A 4 3.81 -15.09 -14.72
CA PHE A 4 3.53 -14.22 -13.60
C PHE A 4 2.10 -14.48 -13.14
N PRO A 5 1.85 -14.59 -11.82
CA PRO A 5 0.50 -14.74 -11.33
C PRO A 5 -0.33 -13.53 -11.74
N GLU A 6 -1.59 -13.78 -12.11
CA GLU A 6 -2.56 -12.71 -12.33
C GLU A 6 -2.67 -11.85 -11.05
N PRO A 7 -2.56 -10.52 -11.13
CA PRO A 7 -2.71 -9.66 -9.97
C PRO A 7 -4.07 -9.88 -9.32
N ASN A 8 -4.10 -10.16 -8.01
CA ASN A 8 -5.35 -10.26 -7.26
C ASN A 8 -5.88 -8.84 -6.97
N PRO A 9 -6.98 -8.39 -7.59
CA PRO A 9 -7.52 -7.06 -7.34
C PRO A 9 -8.11 -6.99 -5.92
N GLN A 10 -7.49 -6.21 -5.05
CA GLN A 10 -7.95 -5.99 -3.70
C GLN A 10 -8.89 -4.79 -3.66
N ASN A 11 -10.13 -4.99 -3.17
CA ASN A 11 -11.08 -3.91 -2.99
C ASN A 11 -10.78 -3.15 -1.69
N VAL A 12 -9.86 -2.20 -1.76
CA VAL A 12 -9.41 -1.43 -0.59
C VAL A 12 -9.92 0.01 -0.65
N LYS A 13 -10.38 0.51 0.50
CA LYS A 13 -10.68 1.93 0.68
C LYS A 13 -9.45 2.63 1.26
N ARG A 14 -9.09 3.81 0.74
CA ARG A 14 -8.00 4.63 1.27
C ARG A 14 -8.51 5.98 1.72
N GLU A 15 -8.06 6.42 2.88
CA GLU A 15 -8.43 7.70 3.49
C GLU A 15 -7.20 8.42 4.06
N ASN A 16 -7.38 9.68 4.45
CA ASN A 16 -6.35 10.47 5.15
C ASN A 16 -5.00 10.51 4.40
N ILE A 17 -5.05 10.55 3.07
CA ILE A 17 -3.86 10.57 2.22
C ILE A 17 -3.10 11.88 2.44
N ASN A 18 -1.88 11.79 2.96
CA ASN A 18 -0.93 12.87 3.02
C ASN A 18 0.26 12.54 2.12
N MET A 19 0.66 13.49 1.28
CA MET A 19 1.80 13.35 0.39
C MET A 19 2.72 14.55 0.55
N ARG A 20 4.02 14.30 0.60
CA ARG A 20 5.05 15.34 0.49
C ARG A 20 6.00 14.95 -0.62
N ILE A 21 6.22 15.87 -1.56
CA ILE A 21 7.09 15.67 -2.72
C ILE A 21 8.30 16.58 -2.55
N LEU A 22 9.50 16.02 -2.65
CA LEU A 22 10.78 16.70 -2.57
C LEU A 22 11.63 16.33 -3.77
N GLN A 23 11.64 17.17 -4.82
CA GLN A 23 12.37 16.92 -6.07
C GLN A 23 12.09 15.51 -6.63
N ASP A 24 13.06 14.61 -6.47
CA ASP A 24 13.03 13.23 -6.96
C ASP A 24 12.70 12.21 -5.87
N ALA A 25 12.20 12.66 -4.72
CA ALA A 25 11.70 11.81 -3.64
C ALA A 25 10.28 12.20 -3.25
N ALA A 26 9.51 11.25 -2.75
CA ALA A 26 8.22 11.52 -2.12
C ALA A 26 8.01 10.61 -0.92
N TRP A 27 7.30 11.11 0.07
CA TRP A 27 6.70 10.29 1.10
C TRP A 27 5.18 10.29 0.92
N VAL A 28 4.51 9.23 1.34
CA VAL A 28 3.05 9.16 1.39
C VAL A 28 2.65 8.41 2.64
N THR A 29 1.70 8.95 3.39
CA THR A 29 1.02 8.23 4.47
C THR A 29 -0.47 8.20 4.21
N PHE A 30 -1.13 7.10 4.54
CA PHE A 30 -2.58 6.96 4.38
C PHE A 30 -3.12 5.84 5.26
N ASP A 31 -4.42 5.89 5.51
CA ASP A 31 -5.16 4.77 6.10
C ASP A 31 -5.69 3.89 4.97
N GLN A 32 -5.53 2.58 5.08
CA GLN A 32 -6.08 1.58 4.16
C GLN A 32 -6.98 0.63 4.93
N TYR A 33 -8.19 0.42 4.42
CA TYR A 33 -9.13 -0.55 4.95
C TYR A 33 -9.18 -1.76 4.02
N GLY A 34 -8.63 -2.88 4.49
CA GLY A 34 -8.67 -4.16 3.80
C GLY A 34 -9.98 -4.89 4.05
N THR A 35 -10.53 -5.49 3.00
CA THR A 35 -11.61 -6.47 3.09
C THR A 35 -11.05 -7.85 3.39
N ASP A 36 -11.78 -8.63 4.18
CA ASP A 36 -11.48 -10.05 4.38
C ASP A 36 -11.77 -10.81 3.08
N THR A 37 -10.72 -11.36 2.48
CA THR A 37 -10.73 -12.06 1.20
C THR A 37 -10.77 -13.58 1.34
N GLY A 38 -10.64 -14.10 2.57
CA GLY A 38 -10.53 -15.53 2.83
C GLY A 38 -9.22 -16.17 2.37
N GLU A 39 -8.24 -15.38 1.89
CA GLU A 39 -6.90 -15.81 1.44
C GLU A 39 -5.85 -15.56 2.54
N PRO A 40 -5.57 -16.53 3.43
CA PRO A 40 -4.90 -16.25 4.71
C PRO A 40 -3.48 -15.67 4.57
N VAL A 41 -2.83 -15.91 3.42
CA VAL A 41 -1.45 -15.46 3.15
C VAL A 41 -1.38 -13.98 2.81
N MET A 42 -2.43 -13.43 2.22
CA MET A 42 -2.47 -12.05 1.70
C MET A 42 -3.55 -11.20 2.37
N ASP A 43 -4.38 -11.80 3.21
CA ASP A 43 -5.49 -11.11 3.84
C ASP A 43 -5.00 -10.20 4.97
N MET A 44 -5.26 -8.90 4.81
CA MET A 44 -4.97 -7.87 5.80
C MET A 44 -6.27 -7.11 6.15
N PRO A 45 -7.26 -7.79 6.78
CA PRO A 45 -8.56 -7.20 6.97
C PRO A 45 -8.56 -6.19 8.12
N GLY A 46 -9.33 -5.12 7.94
CA GLY A 46 -9.39 -4.02 8.91
C GLY A 46 -8.47 -2.86 8.55
N LEU A 47 -8.14 -2.04 9.54
CA LEU A 47 -7.37 -0.81 9.33
C LEU A 47 -5.85 -1.11 9.31
N SER A 48 -5.19 -0.63 8.27
CA SER A 48 -3.73 -0.54 8.12
C SER A 48 -3.32 0.93 8.00
N ARG A 49 -2.30 1.34 8.76
CA ARG A 49 -1.65 2.64 8.60
C ARG A 49 -0.43 2.46 7.73
N GLU A 50 -0.46 3.03 6.54
CA GLU A 50 0.53 2.79 5.50
C GLU A 50 1.50 3.97 5.39
N THR A 51 2.77 3.66 5.10
CA THR A 51 3.81 4.61 4.73
C THR A 51 4.52 4.10 3.48
N ARG A 52 4.66 4.97 2.48
CA ARG A 52 5.39 4.69 1.24
C ARG A 52 6.48 5.76 1.06
N PHE A 53 7.69 5.34 0.74
CA PHE A 53 8.67 6.23 0.14
C PHE A 53 8.82 5.91 -1.34
N LEU A 54 8.90 6.95 -2.14
CA LEU A 54 9.06 6.87 -3.58
C LEU A 54 10.28 7.66 -4.01
N GLU A 55 10.94 7.17 -5.06
CA GLU A 55 11.97 7.89 -5.78
C GLU A 55 11.57 8.04 -7.25
N LYS A 56 11.93 9.16 -7.86
CA LYS A 56 11.73 9.41 -9.28
C LYS A 56 12.95 8.91 -10.04
N GLN A 57 12.81 7.77 -10.68
CA GLN A 57 13.86 7.13 -11.46
C GLN A 57 13.48 7.20 -12.94
N ASN A 58 14.33 7.81 -13.77
CA ASN A 58 14.10 8.01 -15.21
C ASN A 58 12.73 8.66 -15.52
N GLY A 59 12.36 9.66 -14.73
CA GLY A 59 11.08 10.38 -14.89
C GLY A 59 9.86 9.67 -14.31
N GLN A 60 9.99 8.45 -13.78
CA GLN A 60 8.90 7.64 -13.24
C GLN A 60 9.03 7.49 -11.73
N TRP A 61 7.93 7.64 -10.99
CA TRP A 61 7.89 7.33 -9.57
C TRP A 61 7.94 5.83 -9.34
N LYS A 62 8.86 5.38 -8.49
CA LYS A 62 9.03 4.00 -8.05
C LYS A 62 8.92 3.95 -6.53
N ILE A 63 8.21 2.96 -6.01
CA ILE A 63 8.15 2.72 -4.56
C ILE A 63 9.48 2.07 -4.15
N VAL A 64 10.23 2.75 -3.29
CA VAL A 64 11.52 2.25 -2.78
C VAL A 64 11.40 1.68 -1.37
N TYR A 65 10.33 2.04 -0.65
CA TYR A 65 10.01 1.48 0.65
C TYR A 65 8.51 1.41 0.86
N VAL A 66 8.09 0.33 1.51
CA VAL A 66 6.75 0.12 2.00
C VAL A 66 6.82 -0.28 3.45
N GLY A 67 6.04 0.39 4.30
CA GLY A 67 5.81 -0.02 5.67
C GLY A 67 4.34 0.12 6.02
N TRP A 68 3.83 -0.81 6.82
CA TRP A 68 2.47 -0.77 7.31
C TRP A 68 2.40 -1.20 8.76
N LEU A 69 1.43 -0.64 9.48
CA LEU A 69 1.05 -1.06 10.82
C LEU A 69 -0.39 -1.55 10.77
N LEU A 70 -0.58 -2.85 10.98
CA LEU A 70 -1.90 -3.46 11.07
C LEU A 70 -2.50 -3.16 12.44
N GLU A 71 -3.56 -2.37 12.47
CA GLU A 71 -4.41 -2.18 13.65
C GLU A 71 -5.44 -3.33 13.76
N GLY A 72 -5.75 -3.98 12.62
CA GLY A 72 -6.68 -5.10 12.53
C GLY A 72 -8.15 -4.67 12.59
N LYS A 73 -9.07 -5.63 12.77
CA LYS A 73 -10.48 -5.34 13.06
C LYS A 73 -10.60 -4.90 14.53
N LYS A 74 -11.20 -3.73 14.79
CA LYS A 74 -11.63 -3.38 16.16
C LYS A 74 -12.65 -4.42 16.62
N LYS A 75 -12.40 -5.05 17.77
CA LYS A 75 -13.34 -5.96 18.44
C LYS A 75 -14.62 -5.24 18.85
#